data_AF-A0A1Q5KY15-F1
#
_entry.id   AF-A0A1Q5KY15-F1
#
_cell.length_a   1.000
_cell.length_b   1.000
_cell.length_c   1.000
_cell.angle_alpha   90.00
_cell.angle_beta   90.00
_cell.angle_gamma   90.00
#
_symmetry.space_group_name_H-M   'P 1'
#
loop_
_entity.id
_entity.type
_entity.pdbx_description
1 polymer ?
#
loop_
_entity_poly.entity_id
_entity_poly.type
_entity_poly.pdbx_seq_one_letter_code
_entity_poly.pdbx_strand_id
1 'polypeptide(L)'
;MDHFADRLRAAPQSRLQRSAAAEALALAREFSRWVQRVEEPGTEPREMPDAGMFAVADQILVAAHDLALVLKSDDEVAEAVRRVEEARQRAGV
;
A
#
# COMPACT_ATOMS: atom_id res chain seq x y z
N MET A 1 4.63 -7.90 -3.96
CA MET A 1 3.86 -7.34 -2.84
C MET A 1 4.02 -8.15 -1.57
N ASP A 2 3.91 -9.47 -1.67
CA ASP A 2 4.09 -10.41 -0.55
C ASP A 2 5.40 -10.17 0.22
N HIS A 3 6.52 -10.02 -0.47
CA HIS A 3 7.81 -9.69 0.17
C HIS A 3 7.83 -8.38 0.96
N PHE A 4 7.04 -7.37 0.58
CA PHE A 4 6.97 -6.13 1.35
C PHE A 4 6.13 -6.32 2.61
N ALA A 5 4.94 -6.92 2.46
CA ALA A 5 4.08 -7.26 3.59
C ALA A 5 4.78 -8.18 4.60
N ASP A 6 5.50 -9.19 4.12
CA ASP A 6 6.24 -10.12 4.99
C ASP A 6 7.38 -9.44 5.74
N ARG A 7 8.10 -8.50 5.09
CA ARG A 7 9.12 -7.70 5.79
C ARG A 7 8.53 -6.76 6.83
N LEU A 8 7.32 -6.25 6.63
CA LEU A 8 6.59 -5.48 7.64
C LEU A 8 6.19 -6.39 8.82
N ARG A 9 5.66 -7.59 8.56
CA ARG A 9 5.31 -8.57 9.61
C ARG A 9 6.51 -9.02 10.42
N ALA A 10 7.68 -9.13 9.80
CA ALA A 10 8.93 -9.51 10.45
C ALA A 10 9.67 -8.33 11.11
N ALA A 11 9.22 -7.08 10.93
CA ALA A 11 9.95 -5.91 11.43
C ALA A 11 9.79 -5.75 12.96
N PRO A 12 10.85 -5.32 13.67
CA PRO A 12 10.73 -4.95 15.08
C PRO A 12 9.73 -3.79 15.28
N GLN A 13 8.96 -3.82 16.37
CA GLN A 13 7.98 -2.78 16.71
C GLN A 13 8.57 -1.36 16.67
N SER A 14 9.78 -1.17 17.20
CA SER A 14 10.46 0.14 17.21
C SER A 14 10.72 0.71 15.81
N ARG A 15 10.87 -0.16 14.80
CA ARG A 15 11.00 0.24 13.39
C ARG A 15 9.64 0.58 12.78
N LEU A 16 8.63 -0.25 13.05
CA LEU A 16 7.25 0.00 12.64
C LEU A 16 6.74 1.36 13.12
N GLN A 17 6.96 1.67 14.41
CA GLN A 17 6.58 2.94 15.01
C GLN A 17 7.35 4.15 14.47
N ARG A 18 8.59 3.96 14.00
CA ARG A 18 9.43 5.07 13.55
C ARG A 18 9.02 5.59 12.17
N SER A 19 8.73 4.71 11.23
CA SER A 19 8.36 5.11 9.86
C SER A 19 7.63 4.03 9.06
N ALA A 20 8.00 2.76 9.23
CA ALA A 20 7.57 1.71 8.31
C ALA A 20 6.05 1.51 8.26
N ALA A 21 5.35 1.65 9.38
CA ALA A 21 3.88 1.54 9.38
C ALA A 21 3.21 2.74 8.70
N ALA A 22 3.68 3.96 8.95
CA ALA A 22 3.11 5.15 8.32
C ALA A 22 3.29 5.12 6.78
N GLU A 23 4.49 4.75 6.31
CA GLU A 23 4.79 4.64 4.88
C GLU A 23 3.97 3.54 4.19
N ALA A 24 3.81 2.38 4.83
CA ALA A 24 2.99 1.31 4.30
C ALA A 24 1.49 1.68 4.25
N LEU A 25 0.97 2.37 5.27
CA LEU A 25 -0.41 2.82 5.30
C LEU A 25 -0.67 3.89 4.22
N ALA A 26 0.28 4.81 4.02
CA ALA A 26 0.21 5.82 2.97
C ALA A 26 0.10 5.17 1.59
N LEU A 27 0.90 4.14 1.32
CA LEU A 27 0.84 3.40 0.06
C LEU A 27 -0.47 2.61 -0.09
N ALA A 28 -0.94 1.95 0.98
CA ALA A 28 -2.22 1.24 0.96
C ALA A 28 -3.40 2.18 0.62
N ARG A 29 -3.40 3.39 1.20
CA ARG A 29 -4.38 4.45 0.91
C ARG A 29 -4.28 4.94 -0.54
N GLU A 30 -3.06 5.07 -1.05
CA GLU A 30 -2.86 5.46 -2.45
C GLU A 30 -3.43 4.42 -3.41
N PHE A 31 -3.18 3.13 -3.17
CA PHE A 31 -3.68 2.04 -3.99
C PHE A 31 -5.20 1.93 -3.93
N SER A 32 -5.80 2.03 -2.74
CA SER A 32 -7.25 2.04 -2.57
C SER A 32 -7.91 3.21 -3.32
N ARG A 33 -7.31 4.41 -3.28
CA ARG A 33 -7.79 5.56 -4.08
C ARG A 33 -7.63 5.37 -5.58
N TRP A 34 -6.60 4.65 -6.03
CA TRP A 34 -6.47 4.31 -7.45
C TRP A 34 -7.61 3.37 -7.87
N VAL A 35 -7.80 2.27 -7.14
CA VAL A 35 -8.90 1.32 -7.40
C VAL A 35 -10.24 2.04 -7.48
N GLN A 36 -10.56 2.86 -6.47
CA GLN A 36 -11.83 3.60 -6.46
C GLN A 36 -11.98 4.55 -7.65
N ARG A 37 -10.93 5.24 -8.09
CA ARG A 37 -11.01 6.12 -9.26
C ARG A 37 -11.33 5.36 -10.55
N VAL A 38 -10.90 4.10 -10.64
CA VAL A 38 -11.17 3.23 -11.80
C VAL A 38 -12.59 2.66 -11.73
N GLU A 39 -13.01 2.17 -10.57
CA GLU A 39 -14.30 1.48 -10.41
C GLU A 39 -15.49 2.43 -10.23
N GLU A 40 -15.27 3.57 -9.58
CA GLU A 40 -16.29 4.55 -9.22
C GLU A 40 -15.86 5.98 -9.62
N PRO A 41 -15.74 6.28 -10.93
CA PRO A 41 -15.27 7.59 -11.37
C PRO A 41 -16.16 8.74 -10.85
N GLY A 42 -15.53 9.77 -10.28
CA GLY A 42 -16.21 10.97 -9.80
C GLY A 42 -16.84 10.86 -8.40
N THR A 43 -16.66 9.74 -7.70
CA THR A 43 -17.08 9.63 -6.29
C THR A 43 -16.03 10.21 -5.35
N GLU A 44 -16.50 10.72 -4.20
CA GLU A 44 -15.60 11.24 -3.16
C GLU A 44 -14.67 10.12 -2.67
N PRO A 45 -13.35 10.32 -2.65
CA PRO A 45 -12.40 9.30 -2.22
C PRO A 45 -12.69 8.81 -0.80
N ARG A 46 -12.81 7.50 -0.63
CA ARG A 46 -12.94 6.86 0.68
C ARG A 46 -11.57 6.80 1.34
N GLU A 47 -11.52 7.13 2.63
CA GLU A 47 -10.28 7.03 3.40
C GLU A 47 -10.18 5.65 4.07
N MET A 48 -9.15 4.88 3.70
CA MET A 48 -8.79 3.68 4.45
C MET A 48 -8.31 4.08 5.86
N PRO A 49 -8.91 3.54 6.93
CA PRO A 49 -8.57 3.92 8.30
C PRO A 49 -7.17 3.43 8.68
N ASP A 50 -6.53 4.10 9.64
CA ASP A 50 -5.38 3.52 10.36
C ASP A 50 -5.90 2.46 11.33
N ALA A 51 -5.66 1.18 11.02
CA ALA A 51 -6.05 0.04 11.86
C ALA A 51 -4.95 -0.38 12.86
N GLY A 52 -3.90 0.42 12.98
CA GLY A 52 -2.75 0.18 13.84
C GLY A 52 -1.56 -0.44 13.10
N MET A 53 -0.36 -0.24 13.68
CA MET A 53 0.92 -0.54 13.04
C MET A 53 1.11 -2.00 12.59
N PHE A 54 0.40 -2.94 13.22
CA PHE A 54 0.50 -4.37 12.90
C PHE A 54 -0.48 -4.79 11.79
N ALA A 55 -1.60 -4.08 11.64
CA ALA A 55 -2.58 -4.35 10.59
C ALA A 55 -2.12 -3.83 9.22
N VAL A 56 -1.15 -2.92 9.18
CA VAL A 56 -0.72 -2.25 7.96
C VAL A 56 -0.19 -3.21 6.89
N ALA A 57 0.42 -4.33 7.29
CA ALA A 57 0.90 -5.35 6.37
C ALA A 57 -0.25 -6.06 5.64
N ASP A 58 -1.40 -6.20 6.30
CA ASP A 58 -2.60 -6.78 5.69
C ASP A 58 -3.33 -5.74 4.84
N GLN A 59 -3.41 -4.50 5.31
CA GLN A 59 -4.01 -3.39 4.57
C GLN A 59 -3.34 -3.14 3.23
N ILE A 60 -2.00 -3.12 3.20
CA ILE A 60 -1.26 -2.96 1.95
C ILE A 60 -1.40 -4.18 1.02
N LEU A 61 -1.47 -5.39 1.59
CA LEU A 61 -1.63 -6.61 0.79
C LEU A 61 -2.99 -6.63 0.09
N VAL A 62 -4.06 -6.30 0.82
CA VAL A 62 -5.43 -6.20 0.27
C VAL A 62 -5.49 -5.09 -0.79
N ALA A 63 -5.03 -3.87 -0.47
CA ALA A 63 -5.07 -2.75 -1.41
C ALA A 63 -4.30 -3.04 -2.71
N ALA A 64 -3.19 -3.78 -2.62
CA ALA A 64 -2.39 -4.15 -3.77
C ALA A 64 -3.03 -5.27 -4.61
N HIS A 65 -3.69 -6.21 -3.94
CA HIS A 65 -4.49 -7.23 -4.62
C HIS A 65 -5.61 -6.58 -5.42
N ASP A 66 -6.37 -5.67 -4.80
CA ASP A 66 -7.46 -4.93 -5.45
C ASP A 66 -6.92 -4.10 -6.63
N LEU A 67 -5.78 -3.44 -6.45
CA LEU A 67 -5.12 -2.70 -7.53
C LEU A 67 -4.80 -3.61 -8.72
N ALA A 68 -4.22 -4.78 -8.47
CA ALA A 68 -3.85 -5.72 -9.53
C ALA A 68 -5.05 -6.18 -10.39
N LEU A 69 -6.26 -6.19 -9.84
CA LEU A 69 -7.48 -6.54 -10.58
C LEU A 69 -7.92 -5.45 -11.58
N VAL A 70 -7.56 -4.19 -11.30
CA VAL A 70 -8.01 -3.05 -12.10
C VAL A 70 -6.97 -2.52 -13.09
N LEU A 71 -5.68 -2.82 -12.92
CA LEU A 71 -4.63 -2.43 -13.87
C LEU A 71 -4.87 -3.05 -15.26
N LYS A 72 -4.69 -2.27 -16.32
CA LYS A 72 -4.97 -2.66 -17.71
C LYS A 72 -3.75 -2.62 -18.63
N SER A 73 -2.64 -2.02 -18.19
CA SER A 73 -1.44 -1.84 -19.01
C SER A 73 -0.14 -2.05 -18.25
N ASP A 74 0.92 -2.39 -18.99
CA ASP A 74 2.26 -2.56 -18.45
C ASP A 74 2.79 -1.26 -17.82
N ASP A 75 2.40 -0.10 -18.35
CA ASP A 75 2.78 1.20 -17.80
C ASP A 75 2.19 1.43 -16.41
N GLU A 76 0.92 1.07 -16.20
CA GLU A 76 0.29 1.15 -14.88
C GLU A 76 0.91 0.16 -13.89
N VAL A 77 1.29 -1.03 -14.35
CA VAL A 77 2.02 -2.01 -13.53
C VAL A 77 3.39 -1.47 -13.14
N ALA A 78 4.15 -0.93 -14.09
CA ALA A 78 5.45 -0.30 -13.83
C ALA A 78 5.31 0.87 -12.84
N GLU A 79 4.24 1.65 -12.97
CA GLU A 79 3.93 2.75 -12.08
C GLU A 79 3.61 2.29 -10.64
N ALA A 80 2.81 1.23 -10.49
CA ALA A 80 2.53 0.61 -9.19
C ALA A 80 3.81 0.07 -8.55
N VAL A 81 4.67 -0.62 -9.32
CA VAL A 81 5.96 -1.14 -8.85
C VAL A 81 6.87 -0.02 -8.36
N ARG A 82 6.99 1.10 -9.10
CA ARG A 82 7.80 2.25 -8.66
C ARG A 82 7.35 2.77 -7.29
N ARG A 83 6.04 2.94 -7.07
CA ARG A 83 5.49 3.40 -5.78
C ARG A 83 5.81 2.44 -4.63
N VAL A 84 5.78 1.13 -4.89
CA VAL A 84 6.16 0.11 -3.91
C VAL A 84 7.64 0.28 -3.53
N GLU A 85 8.54 0.40 -4.50
CA GLU A 85 9.97 0.54 -4.23
C GLU A 85 10.29 1.83 -3.48
N GLU A 86 9.66 2.94 -3.85
CA GLU A 86 9.79 4.21 -3.13
C GLU A 86 9.30 4.11 -1.68
N ALA A 87 8.15 3.47 -1.44
CA ALA A 87 7.63 3.26 -0.09
C ALA A 87 8.53 2.33 0.73
N ARG A 88 9.07 1.25 0.12
CA ARG A 88 10.03 0.35 0.76
C ARG A 88 11.28 1.11 1.21
N GLN A 89 11.80 1.98 0.35
CA GLN A 89 12.97 2.79 0.66
C GLN A 89 12.71 3.74 1.84
N ARG A 90 11.57 4.43 1.86
CA ARG A 90 11.18 5.32 2.98
C ARG A 90 10.89 4.55 4.28
N ALA A 91 10.30 3.37 4.17
CA ALA A 91 10.02 2.49 5.30
C ALA A 91 11.31 1.88 5.92
N GLY A 92 12.42 1.88 5.19
CA GLY A 92 13.69 1.32 5.65
C GLY A 92 13.63 -0.19 5.88
N VAL A 93 12.81 -0.89 5.09
CA VAL A 93 12.66 -2.36 5.14
C VAL A 93 13.24 -3.03 3.92
#